data_AF-A0A3E1F098-F1
#
_entry.id   AF-A0A3E1F098-F1
#
_cell.length_a   1.000
_cell.length_b   1.000
_cell.length_c   1.000
_cell.angle_alpha   90.00
_cell.angle_beta   90.00
_cell.angle_gamma   90.00
#
_symmetry.space_group_name_H-M   'P 1'
#
loop_
_entity.id
_entity.type
_entity.pdbx_description
1 polymer ?
#
loop_
_entity_poly.entity_id
_entity_poly.type
_entity_poly.pdbx_seq_one_letter_code
_entity_poly.pdbx_strand_id
1 'polypeptide(L)'
;MANIRDLKKNINGMIYDVVDECYSVQLYNESKTEESDAFIDDAADFQEEIMAEIKKASNKKDYKAIEAKVEKTRNEWTDRLNKMQ
;
A
#
# COMPACT_ATOMS: atom_id res chain seq x y z
N MET A 1 -17.04 3.95 13.55
CA MET A 1 -15.90 4.72 13.02
C MET A 1 -14.72 3.77 13.05
N ALA A 2 -14.07 3.51 11.92
CA ALA A 2 -12.86 2.71 11.95
C ALA A 2 -11.90 3.35 12.95
N ASN A 3 -11.43 2.57 13.91
CA ASN A 3 -10.47 3.06 14.88
C ASN A 3 -9.20 3.43 14.12
N ILE A 4 -8.48 4.49 14.51
CA ILE A 4 -7.15 4.81 13.92
C ILE A 4 -6.24 3.57 13.97
N ARG A 5 -6.40 2.74 15.00
CA ARG A 5 -5.73 1.44 15.10
C ARG A 5 -6.09 0.49 13.96
N ASP A 6 -7.36 0.41 13.58
CA ASP A 6 -7.83 -0.45 12.50
C ASP A 6 -7.39 0.10 11.14
N LEU A 7 -7.44 1.43 10.96
CA LEU A 7 -6.91 2.07 9.75
C LEU A 7 -5.43 1.73 9.53
N LYS A 8 -4.60 1.89 10.58
CA LYS A 8 -3.17 1.53 10.51
C LYS A 8 -2.95 0.05 10.21
N LYS A 9 -3.75 -0.84 10.83
CA LYS A 9 -3.69 -2.28 10.53
C LYS A 9 -4.04 -2.57 9.07
N ASN A 10 -5.07 -1.92 8.53
CA ASN A 10 -5.49 -2.11 7.15
C ASN A 10 -4.43 -1.63 6.16
N ILE A 11 -3.77 -0.50 6.46
CA ILE A 11 -2.65 0.01 5.65
C ILE A 11 -1.50 -0.99 5.69
N ASN A 12 -1.04 -1.39 6.89
CA ASN A 12 0.07 -2.33 7.01
C ASN A 12 -0.24 -3.68 6.34
N GLY A 13 -1.47 -4.19 6.47
CA GLY A 13 -1.91 -5.40 5.79
C GLY A 13 -1.80 -5.27 4.27
N MET A 14 -2.33 -4.17 3.72
CA MET A 14 -2.21 -3.87 2.29
C MET A 14 -0.75 -3.78 1.82
N ILE A 15 0.15 -3.17 2.59
CA ILE A 15 1.59 -3.13 2.25
C ILE A 15 2.18 -4.54 2.25
N TYR A 16 1.90 -5.34 3.27
CA TYR A 16 2.41 -6.71 3.36
C TYR A 16 1.93 -7.58 2.22
N ASP A 17 0.65 -7.49 1.85
CA ASP A 17 0.08 -8.25 0.74
C ASP A 17 0.79 -7.90 -0.59
N VAL A 18 1.09 -6.61 -0.83
CA VAL A 18 1.81 -6.18 -2.05
C VAL A 18 3.25 -6.66 -2.06
N VAL A 19 3.95 -6.56 -0.93
CA VAL A 19 5.35 -7.01 -0.83
C VAL A 19 5.45 -8.52 -1.04
N ASP A 20 4.53 -9.30 -0.46
CA ASP A 20 4.49 -10.76 -0.62
C ASP A 20 4.19 -11.18 -2.07
N GLU A 21 3.27 -10.48 -2.74
CA GLU A 21 2.99 -10.71 -4.16
C GLU A 21 4.19 -10.36 -5.05
N CYS A 22 4.87 -9.25 -4.77
CA CYS A 22 6.10 -8.87 -5.47
C CYS A 22 7.19 -9.96 -5.35
N TYR A 23 7.42 -10.50 -4.15
CA TYR A 23 8.36 -11.61 -3.97
C TYR A 23 7.90 -12.89 -4.67
N SER A 24 6.59 -13.16 -4.72
CA SER A 24 6.04 -14.28 -5.47
C SER A 24 6.28 -14.13 -6.98
N VAL A 25 6.06 -12.94 -7.55
CA VAL A 25 6.38 -12.63 -8.95
C VAL A 25 7.87 -12.86 -9.24
N GLN A 26 8.77 -12.42 -8.37
CA GLN A 26 10.22 -12.64 -8.53
C GLN A 26 10.57 -14.13 -8.54
N LEU A 27 9.95 -14.92 -7.66
CA LEU A 27 10.20 -16.35 -7.56
C LEU A 27 9.81 -17.12 -8.82
N TYR A 28 8.72 -16.71 -9.49
CA TYR A 28 8.24 -17.36 -10.71
C TYR A 28 8.77 -16.71 -12.00
N ASN A 29 9.23 -15.46 -11.94
CA ASN A 29 9.69 -14.71 -13.09
C ASN A 29 10.82 -13.72 -12.73
N GLU A 30 12.07 -14.20 -12.78
CA GLU A 30 13.26 -13.39 -12.48
C GLU A 30 13.39 -12.13 -13.36
N SER A 31 12.81 -12.12 -14.57
CA SER A 31 12.86 -10.94 -15.46
C SER A 31 12.06 -9.74 -14.92
N LYS A 32 11.19 -9.97 -13.94
CA LYS A 32 10.36 -8.94 -13.30
C LYS A 32 10.96 -8.36 -12.02
N THR A 33 12.16 -8.82 -11.63
CA THR A 33 12.81 -8.43 -10.37
C THR A 33 12.95 -6.92 -10.20
N GLU A 34 13.41 -6.21 -11.22
CA GLU A 34 13.56 -4.75 -11.16
C GLU A 34 12.21 -4.03 -11.01
N GLU A 35 11.17 -4.52 -11.70
CA GLU A 35 9.83 -3.92 -11.64
C GLU A 35 9.16 -4.14 -10.28
N SER A 36 9.35 -5.32 -9.69
CA SER A 36 8.81 -5.67 -8.36
C SER A 36 9.60 -5.04 -7.22
N ASP A 37 10.93 -4.91 -7.32
CA ASP A 37 11.74 -4.17 -6.35
C ASP A 37 11.31 -2.70 -6.31
N ALA A 38 11.16 -2.07 -7.48
CA ALA A 38 10.65 -0.70 -7.57
C ALA A 38 9.25 -0.56 -6.95
N PHE A 39 8.40 -1.59 -7.06
CA PHE A 39 7.09 -1.55 -6.43
C PHE A 39 7.16 -1.74 -4.90
N ILE A 40 8.08 -2.55 -4.40
CA ILE A 40 8.34 -2.66 -2.95
C ILE A 40 8.79 -1.29 -2.40
N ASP A 41 9.67 -0.59 -3.10
CA ASP A 41 10.11 0.76 -2.73
C ASP A 41 8.93 1.77 -2.74
N ASP A 42 8.13 1.78 -3.80
CA ASP A 42 6.90 2.60 -3.89
C ASP A 42 5.95 2.32 -2.71
N ALA A 43 5.84 1.05 -2.29
CA ALA A 43 4.98 0.65 -1.19
C ALA A 43 5.52 1.14 0.17
N ALA A 44 6.83 1.12 0.37
CA ALA A 44 7.48 1.66 1.55
C ALA A 44 7.29 3.18 1.64
N ASP A 45 7.52 3.91 0.54
CA ASP A 45 7.33 5.35 0.46
C ASP A 45 5.88 5.75 0.76
N PHE A 46 4.92 5.01 0.18
CA PHE A 46 3.50 5.23 0.47
C PHE A 46 3.15 4.98 1.94
N GLN A 47 3.75 3.96 2.56
CA GLN A 47 3.55 3.69 3.98
C GLN A 47 4.04 4.86 4.85
N GLU A 48 5.23 5.39 4.57
CA GLU A 48 5.79 6.54 5.29
C GLU A 48 4.89 7.78 5.13
N GLU A 49 4.46 8.06 3.88
CA GLU A 49 3.59 9.18 3.56
C GLU A 49 2.28 9.11 4.34
N ILE A 50 1.57 7.97 4.27
CA ILE A 50 0.27 7.80 4.94
C ILE A 50 0.43 7.84 6.45
N MET A 51 1.50 7.27 7.01
CA MET A 51 1.74 7.32 8.45
C MET A 51 2.02 8.75 8.94
N ALA A 52 2.71 9.57 8.13
CA ALA A 52 2.90 10.99 8.40
C ALA A 52 1.58 11.78 8.31
N GLU A 53 0.71 11.48 7.33
CA GLU A 53 -0.63 12.07 7.24
C GLU A 53 -1.50 11.71 8.46
N ILE A 54 -1.51 10.44 8.86
CA ILE A 54 -2.26 9.98 10.06
C ILE A 54 -1.78 10.70 11.32
N LYS A 55 -0.47 10.98 11.44
CA LYS A 55 0.08 11.72 12.57
C LYS A 55 -0.38 13.18 12.61
N LYS A 56 -0.63 13.80 11.44
CA LYS A 56 -1.10 15.18 11.30
C LYS A 56 -2.63 15.30 11.37
N ALA A 57 -3.35 14.23 11.05
CA ALA A 57 -4.80 14.19 11.08
C ALA A 57 -5.33 14.45 12.50
N SER A 58 -6.32 15.34 12.61
CA SER A 58 -6.88 15.78 13.89
C SER A 58 -8.40 15.65 13.93
N ASN A 59 -9.05 15.57 12.78
CA ASN A 59 -10.49 15.55 12.67
C ASN A 59 -10.97 14.41 11.76
N LYS A 60 -12.28 14.13 11.82
CA LYS A 60 -12.90 13.03 11.06
C LYS A 60 -12.78 13.20 9.54
N LYS A 61 -12.70 14.43 9.04
CA LYS A 61 -12.55 14.70 7.60
C LYS A 61 -11.16 14.29 7.12
N ASP A 62 -10.12 14.56 7.91
CA ASP A 62 -8.74 14.16 7.59
C ASP A 62 -8.64 12.63 7.49
N TYR A 63 -9.17 11.89 8.48
CA TYR A 63 -9.13 10.43 8.45
C TYR A 63 -9.90 9.84 7.28
N LYS A 64 -11.06 10.42 6.91
CA LYS A 64 -11.81 10.00 5.71
C LYS A 64 -11.04 10.26 4.42
N ALA A 65 -10.29 11.35 4.34
CA ALA A 65 -9.46 11.65 3.19
C ALA A 65 -8.33 10.62 3.05
N ILE A 66 -7.70 10.24 4.17
CA ILE A 66 -6.69 9.18 4.22
C ILE A 66 -7.29 7.84 3.79
N GLU A 67 -8.46 7.46 4.32
CA GLU A 67 -9.17 6.23 3.93
C GLU A 67 -9.43 6.20 2.41
N ALA A 68 -9.96 7.29 1.85
CA ALA A 68 -10.21 7.38 0.41
C ALA A 68 -8.92 7.30 -0.43
N LYS A 69 -7.82 7.89 0.05
CA LYS A 69 -6.51 7.78 -0.60
C LYS A 69 -6.01 6.34 -0.60
N VAL A 70 -6.07 5.66 0.55
CA VAL A 70 -5.66 4.25 0.70
C VAL A 70 -6.52 3.33 -0.19
N GLU A 71 -7.83 3.52 -0.24
CA GLU A 71 -8.71 2.74 -1.12
C GLU A 71 -8.41 2.95 -2.59
N LYS A 72 -8.15 4.19 -3.01
CA LYS A 72 -7.77 4.50 -4.39
C LYS A 72 -6.45 3.82 -4.76
N THR A 73 -5.42 3.98 -3.93
CA THR A 73 -4.11 3.36 -4.15
C THR A 73 -4.21 1.84 -4.17
N ARG A 74 -5.06 1.23 -3.33
CA ARG A 74 -5.30 -0.21 -3.37
C ARG A 74 -5.75 -0.68 -4.73
N ASN A 75 -6.74 -0.02 -5.33
CA ASN A 75 -7.25 -0.40 -6.65
C ASN A 75 -6.16 -0.24 -7.72
N GLU A 76 -5.41 0.86 -7.69
CA GLU A 76 -4.30 1.10 -8.62
C GLU A 76 -3.20 0.04 -8.50
N TRP A 77 -2.90 -0.38 -7.27
CA TRP A 77 -1.91 -1.41 -6.99
C TRP A 77 -2.38 -2.81 -7.40
N THR A 78 -3.65 -3.15 -7.17
CA THR A 78 -4.23 -4.40 -7.69
C THR A 78 -4.13 -4.46 -9.21
N ASP A 79 -4.42 -3.36 -9.91
CA ASP A 79 -4.29 -3.29 -11.37
C ASP A 79 -2.84 -3.42 -11.84
N ARG A 80 -1.87 -2.90 -11.07
CA ARG A 80 -0.43 -3.06 -11.35
C ARG A 80 0.01 -4.51 -11.15
N LEU A 81 -0.32 -5.13 -10.02
CA LEU A 81 0.02 -6.53 -9.73
C LEU A 81 -0.55 -7.48 -10.79
N ASN A 82 -1.81 -7.31 -11.18
CA ASN A 82 -2.45 -8.13 -12.21
C ASN A 82 -1.77 -8.04 -13.60
N LYS A 83 -1.00 -6.98 -13.87
CA LYS A 83 -0.23 -6.83 -15.11
C LYS A 83 1.17 -7.43 -15.01
N MET A 84 1.65 -7.68 -13.79
CA MET A 84 2.96 -8.25 -13.50
C MET A 84 2.93 -9.78 -13.40
N GLN A 85 1.78 -10.34 -13.01
CA GLN A 85 1.46 -11.78 -13.05
C GLN A 85 1.34 -12.30 -14.50
#